data_AF-A0A7W4ZN67-F1
#
_entry.id   AF-A0A7W4ZN67-F1
#
_cell.length_a   1.000
_cell.length_b   1.000
_cell.length_c   1.000
_cell.angle_alpha   90.00
_cell.angle_beta   90.00
_cell.angle_gamma   90.00
#
_symmetry.space_group_name_H-M   'P 1'
#
loop_
_entity.id
_entity.type
_entity.pdbx_description
1 polymer ?
#
loop_
_entity_poly.entity_id
_entity_poly.type
_entity_poly.pdbx_seq_one_letter_code
_entity_poly.pdbx_strand_id
1 'polypeptide(L)'
;MKYADSLRVVEDLSAAADPLLWSNVANFPVLVYGQPEGVERTGWWLFWRDPSTHEKQSRYMPGSKSERVIAEQMARQYLDEMFGG
;
A
#
# COMPACT_ATOMS: atom_id res chain seq x y z
N MET A 1 -0.34 19.31 -2.94
CA MET A 1 0.15 18.18 -2.13
C MET A 1 0.05 16.96 -3.02
N LYS A 2 1.15 16.26 -3.31
CA LYS A 2 1.11 15.14 -4.27
C LYS A 2 0.42 13.95 -3.63
N TYR A 3 -0.25 13.11 -4.42
CA TYR A 3 -0.94 11.93 -3.90
C TYR A 3 0.05 10.97 -3.21
N ALA A 4 1.28 10.85 -3.72
CA ALA A 4 2.35 10.08 -3.10
C ALA A 4 2.80 10.61 -1.72
N ASP A 5 2.68 11.92 -1.46
CA ASP A 5 3.05 12.51 -0.16
C ASP A 5 2.14 12.01 0.97
N SER A 6 0.91 11.59 0.63
CA SER A 6 -0.08 11.08 1.58
C SER A 6 0.08 9.60 1.94
N LEU A 7 1.10 8.92 1.38
CA LEU A 7 1.38 7.51 1.67
C LEU A 7 1.63 7.27 3.16
N ARG A 8 0.87 6.33 3.74
CA ARG A 8 1.09 5.83 5.11
C ARG A 8 1.72 4.45 5.08
N VAL A 9 2.64 4.17 6.00
CA VAL A 9 3.29 2.86 6.12
C VAL A 9 2.85 2.18 7.41
N VAL A 10 2.45 0.91 7.33
CA VAL A 10 2.00 0.09 8.46
C VAL A 10 2.86 -1.18 8.51
N GLU A 11 3.65 -1.31 9.58
CA GLU A 11 4.68 -2.35 9.69
C GLU A 11 4.25 -3.58 10.51
N ASP A 12 3.20 -3.45 11.31
CA ASP A 12 2.76 -4.51 12.21
C ASP A 12 1.26 -4.72 12.13
N LEU A 13 0.89 -5.66 11.25
CA LEU A 13 -0.35 -6.40 11.39
C LEU A 13 -0.02 -7.70 12.11
N SER A 14 0.27 -7.64 13.41
CA SER A 14 0.22 -8.82 14.28
C SER A 14 -1.24 -9.26 14.50
N ALA A 15 -2.01 -9.39 13.43
CA ALA A 15 -3.35 -9.96 13.45
C ALA A 15 -3.80 -10.21 12.02
N ALA A 16 -4.22 -11.43 11.76
CA ALA A 16 -4.94 -11.83 10.56
C ALA A 16 -6.33 -11.14 10.41
N ALA A 17 -6.57 -9.96 10.99
CA ALA A 17 -7.94 -9.60 11.40
C ALA A 17 -8.29 -8.11 11.41
N ASP A 18 -7.66 -7.27 10.58
CA ASP A 18 -8.33 -6.00 10.27
C ASP A 18 -8.58 -5.82 8.78
N PRO A 19 -9.60 -6.50 8.21
CA PRO A 19 -10.12 -6.17 6.89
C PRO A 19 -10.47 -4.68 6.78
N LEU A 20 -10.64 -3.91 7.88
CA LEU A 20 -10.79 -2.45 7.79
C LEU A 20 -9.52 -1.75 7.32
N LEU A 21 -8.29 -2.24 7.47
CA LEU A 21 -7.12 -1.56 6.88
C LEU A 21 -7.03 -1.78 5.36
N TRP A 22 -7.39 -2.97 4.89
CA TRP A 22 -7.43 -3.32 3.46
C TRP A 22 -8.67 -2.73 2.77
N SER A 23 -9.76 -2.51 3.52
CA SER A 23 -11.04 -2.00 3.00
C SER A 23 -11.33 -0.52 3.29
N ASN A 24 -10.73 0.09 4.32
CA ASN A 24 -10.69 1.54 4.59
C ASN A 24 -9.39 2.15 4.08
N VAL A 25 -9.08 1.91 2.82
CA VAL A 25 -8.29 2.87 2.06
C VAL A 25 -9.14 4.15 1.95
N ALA A 26 -9.17 4.91 3.03
CA ALA A 26 -9.69 6.26 3.11
C ALA A 26 -8.76 7.12 2.27
N ASN A 27 -9.27 7.85 1.26
CA ASN A 27 -8.69 8.94 0.43
C ASN A 27 -7.16 9.08 0.21
N PHE A 28 -6.32 8.15 0.64
CA PHE A 28 -4.87 8.20 0.69
C PHE A 28 -4.33 6.77 0.54
N PRO A 29 -3.15 6.60 -0.07
CA PRO A 29 -2.52 5.32 -0.26
C PRO A 29 -1.89 4.80 1.05
N VAL A 30 -1.84 3.47 1.20
CA VAL A 30 -1.29 2.78 2.37
C VAL A 30 -0.38 1.63 1.93
N LEU A 31 0.82 1.57 2.48
CA LEU A 31 1.77 0.47 2.31
C LEU A 31 1.79 -0.39 3.57
N VAL A 32 1.62 -1.70 3.41
CA VAL A 32 1.44 -2.63 4.52
C VAL A 32 2.35 -3.84 4.34
N TYR A 33 3.04 -4.27 5.40
CA TYR A 33 3.72 -5.57 5.37
C TYR A 33 2.79 -6.68 5.87
N GLY A 34 2.59 -7.71 5.06
CA GLY A 34 1.78 -8.86 5.44
C GLY A 34 1.41 -9.75 4.27
N GLN A 35 0.39 -10.57 4.49
CA GLN A 35 -0.17 -11.48 3.49
C GLN A 35 -1.67 -11.18 3.36
N PRO A 36 -2.11 -10.50 2.29
CA PRO A 36 -3.52 -10.30 2.03
C PRO A 36 -4.25 -11.64 1.86
N GLU A 37 -5.54 -11.66 2.19
CA GLU A 37 -6.39 -12.83 2.00
C GLU A 37 -6.41 -13.26 0.53
N GLY A 38 -6.33 -14.56 0.27
CA GLY A 38 -6.30 -15.12 -1.08
C GLY A 38 -4.96 -14.98 -1.81
N VAL A 39 -3.91 -14.47 -1.15
CA VAL A 39 -2.56 -14.42 -1.72
C VAL A 39 -1.61 -15.31 -0.93
N GLU A 40 -0.86 -16.18 -1.60
CA GLU A 40 0.09 -17.11 -0.96
C GLU A 40 1.45 -16.49 -0.63
N ARG A 41 1.58 -15.16 -0.74
CA ARG A 41 2.86 -14.45 -0.59
C ARG A 41 2.78 -13.38 0.48
N THR A 42 3.65 -13.51 1.49
CA THR A 42 3.95 -12.43 2.44
C THR A 42 4.90 -11.42 1.79
N GLY A 43 4.65 -10.13 1.98
CA GLY A 43 5.58 -9.05 1.64
C GLY A 43 4.94 -7.69 1.80
N TRP A 44 5.47 -6.67 1.12
CA TRP A 44 4.88 -5.35 1.13
C TRP A 44 3.76 -5.25 0.10
N TRP A 45 2.67 -4.60 0.49
CA TRP A 45 1.48 -4.43 -0.34
C TRP A 45 1.02 -2.98 -0.26
N LEU A 46 0.96 -2.34 -1.42
CA LEU A 46 0.42 -1.00 -1.58
C LEU A 46 -1.07 -1.09 -1.89
N PHE A 47 -1.90 -0.38 -1.13
CA PHE A 47 -3.33 -0.21 -1.35
C PHE A 47 -3.63 1.26 -1.57
N TRP A 48 -4.45 1.56 -2.57
CA TRP A 48 -4.89 2.92 -2.82
C TRP A 48 -6.28 2.90 -3.45
N ARG A 49 -6.93 4.05 -3.44
CA ARG A 49 -8.12 4.28 -4.27
C ARG A 49 -7.69 5.09 -5.47
N ASP A 50 -8.02 4.66 -6.68
CA ASP A 50 -7.76 5.46 -7.86
C ASP A 50 -8.59 6.76 -7.75
N PRO A 51 -7.97 7.96 -7.79
CA PRO A 51 -8.68 9.22 -7.64
C PRO A 51 -9.65 9.51 -8.81
N SER A 52 -9.48 8.87 -9.97
CA SER A 52 -10.30 9.07 -11.16
C SER A 52 -11.49 8.12 -11.19
N THR A 53 -11.29 6.84 -10.86
CA THR A 53 -12.36 5.82 -10.91
C THR A 53 -12.98 5.52 -9.55
N HIS A 54 -12.35 5.99 -8.46
CA HIS A 54 -12.68 5.65 -7.08
C HIS A 54 -12.63 4.15 -6.75
N GLU A 55 -12.03 3.35 -7.63
CA GLU A 55 -11.87 1.91 -7.44
C GLU A 55 -10.71 1.60 -6.49
N LYS A 56 -10.85 0.51 -5.74
CA LYS A 56 -9.79 0.01 -4.88
C LYS A 56 -8.76 -0.70 -5.73
N GLN A 57 -7.50 -0.34 -5.52
CA GLN A 57 -6.36 -0.89 -6.22
C GLN A 57 -5.37 -1.44 -5.20
N SER A 58 -4.65 -2.48 -5.62
CA SER A 58 -3.59 -3.07 -4.82
C SER A 58 -2.42 -3.48 -5.69
N ARG A 59 -1.21 -3.44 -5.12
CA ARG A 59 0.01 -3.84 -5.81
C ARG A 59 1.01 -4.45 -4.84
N TYR A 60 1.56 -5.58 -5.23
CA TYR A 60 2.69 -6.19 -4.52
C TYR A 60 3.95 -5.35 -4.73
N MET A 61 4.59 -4.98 -3.63
CA MET A 61 5.90 -4.36 -3.58
C MET A 61 6.90 -5.41 -3.07
N PRO A 62 7.88 -5.83 -3.89
CA PRO A 62 8.83 -6.85 -3.47
C PRO A 62 9.67 -6.33 -2.29
N GLY A 63 9.92 -7.21 -1.32
CA GLY A 63 10.77 -6.91 -0.18
C GLY A 63 10.37 -7.68 1.08
N SER A 64 11.36 -7.91 1.94
CA SER A 64 11.24 -8.41 3.30
C SER A 64 10.80 -7.31 4.28
N LYS A 65 10.39 -7.68 5.50
CA LYS A 65 9.97 -6.71 6.54
C LYS A 65 11.05 -5.67 6.82
N SER A 66 12.32 -6.06 6.79
CA SER A 66 13.47 -5.16 6.99
C SER A 66 13.69 -4.16 5.86
N GLU A 67 13.16 -4.42 4.67
CA GLU A 67 13.33 -3.57 3.47
C GLU A 67 12.24 -2.49 3.35
N ARG A 68 11.62 -2.11 4.48
CA ARG A 68 10.56 -1.08 4.55
C ARG A 68 10.87 0.16 3.75
N VAL A 69 12.07 0.73 3.93
CA VAL A 69 12.45 2.00 3.29
C VAL A 69 12.47 1.86 1.76
N ILE A 70 12.97 0.72 1.27
CA ILE A 70 13.02 0.42 -0.16
C ILE A 70 11.59 0.26 -0.69
N ALA A 71 10.76 -0.52 0.01
CA ALA A 71 9.35 -0.71 -0.37
C ALA A 71 8.54 0.60 -0.34
N GLU A 72 8.80 1.48 0.62
CA GLU A 72 8.19 2.81 0.71
C GLU A 72 8.60 3.70 -0.46
N GLN A 73 9.90 3.74 -0.80
CA GLN A 73 10.38 4.50 -1.96
C GLN A 73 9.77 3.99 -3.27
N MET A 74 9.72 2.67 -3.46
CA MET A 74 9.07 2.06 -4.62
C MET A 74 7.58 2.41 -4.69
N ALA A 75 6.87 2.39 -3.56
CA ALA A 75 5.47 2.75 -3.50
C ALA A 75 5.21 4.22 -3.84
N ARG A 76 6.04 5.14 -3.31
CA ARG A 76 5.94 6.57 -3.62
C ARG A 76 6.22 6.84 -5.09
N GLN A 77 7.31 6.27 -5.63
CA GLN A 77 7.65 6.40 -7.04
C GLN A 77 6.50 5.92 -7.94
N TYR A 78 5.92 4.76 -7.62
CA TYR A 78 4.80 4.23 -8.38
C TYR A 78 3.56 5.15 -8.36
N LEU A 79 3.23 5.71 -7.20
CA LEU A 79 2.11 6.65 -7.08
C LEU A 79 2.38 7.97 -7.81
N ASP A 80 3.62 8.46 -7.79
CA ASP A 80 4.01 9.66 -8.55
C ASP A 80 3.98 9.43 -10.07
N GLU A 81 4.40 8.25 -10.54
CA GLU A 81 4.28 7.89 -11.97
C GLU A 81 2.82 7.83 -12.43
N MET A 82 1.92 7.38 -11.55
CA MET A 82 0.49 7.26 -11.84
C MET A 82 -0.29 8.59 -11.72
N PHE A 83 0.09 9.45 -10.77
CA PHE A 83 -0.74 10.61 -10.36
C PHE A 83 0.04 11.93 -10.15
N GLY A 84 1.35 11.94 -10.33
CA GLY A 84 2.25 13.06 -9.98
C GLY A 84 2.48 14.09 -11.09
N GLY A 85 1.61 14.14 -12.10
CA GLY A 85 1.61 15.17 -13.16
C GLY A 85 1.33 16.58 -12.65
#